data_AF-A0A364L3P5-F1
#
_entry.id   AF-A0A364L3P5-F1
#
_cell.length_a   1.000
_cell.length_b   1.000
_cell.length_c   1.000
_cell.angle_alpha   90.00
_cell.angle_beta   90.00
_cell.angle_gamma   90.00
#
_symmetry.space_group_name_H-M   'P 1'
#
loop_
_entity.id
_entity.type
_entity.pdbx_description
1 polymer ?
#
loop_
_entity_poly.entity_id
_entity_poly.type
_entity_poly.pdbx_seq_one_letter_code
_entity_poly.pdbx_strand_id
1 'polypeptide(L)'
;MNSHHLQTADNGSDINSDNQERLYILQLMIERQQQQIENLQELLSVSQLENLQYRLLELKEAHSDKVALYNDLEQRILEQDREISGAYEHQLLQRASELDAYGDQNRLFSPSRKLIDTSLVVHDADIKLDMEAVTYVEGRNQHRIAQVTRGFELRYSMLVTDYYEYELCDAPDAVIDALNKKSDFEILPRYRKLVDEDWKLQAIAICESVIRQWKAFNAPSVDSSGFSIAAAERQMERVNDMVEILDNELQVSSTDDTEFSDGSSIF
;
A
#
# COMPACT_ATOMS: atom_id res chain seq x y z
N MET A 1 56.37 115.44 32.00
CA MET A 1 55.11 115.17 31.27
C MET A 1 55.20 113.77 30.71
N ASN A 2 54.16 112.97 30.94
CA ASN A 2 53.99 111.57 30.53
C ASN A 2 54.19 111.35 29.02
N SER A 3 54.70 110.18 28.64
CA SER A 3 53.95 109.31 27.73
C SER A 3 54.43 107.85 27.79
N HIS A 4 53.46 106.95 27.88
CA HIS A 4 53.54 105.49 27.78
C HIS A 4 53.77 105.03 26.32
N HIS A 5 53.93 103.70 26.18
CA HIS A 5 53.82 102.83 24.98
C HIS A 5 55.12 102.54 24.23
N LEU A 6 55.44 101.32 23.80
CA LEU A 6 54.71 100.05 23.80
C LEU A 6 55.79 98.96 23.63
N GLN A 7 55.86 97.99 24.56
CA GLN A 7 56.51 96.71 24.27
C GLN A 7 55.61 95.98 23.27
N THR A 8 56.00 95.97 22.00
CA THR A 8 55.46 94.99 21.04
C THR A 8 56.25 93.71 21.22
N ALA A 9 55.62 92.76 21.89
CA ALA A 9 56.10 91.40 22.02
C ALA A 9 56.24 90.76 20.63
N ASP A 10 57.41 90.19 20.39
CA ASP A 10 57.78 89.37 19.24
C ASP A 10 57.10 87.99 19.34
N ASN A 11 55.77 87.98 19.36
CA ASN A 11 54.95 86.77 19.57
C ASN A 11 54.55 86.10 18.24
N GLY A 12 55.01 86.58 17.08
CA GLY A 12 54.50 86.17 15.77
C GLY A 12 55.14 84.93 15.14
N SER A 13 56.40 84.62 15.47
CA SER A 13 57.13 83.48 14.90
C SER A 13 56.85 82.17 15.65
N ASP A 14 56.73 82.22 16.98
CA ASP A 14 56.40 81.07 17.83
C ASP A 14 54.99 80.53 17.59
N ILE A 15 54.00 81.40 17.31
CA ILE A 15 52.61 81.00 17.04
C ILE A 15 52.51 80.23 15.71
N ASN A 16 53.32 80.57 14.71
CA ASN A 16 53.31 79.90 13.41
C ASN A 16 53.98 78.52 13.49
N SER A 17 55.05 78.42 14.28
CA SER A 17 55.71 77.16 14.63
C SER A 17 54.78 76.21 15.40
N ASP A 18 54.10 76.68 16.45
CA ASP A 18 53.16 75.88 17.26
C ASP A 18 51.96 75.38 16.41
N ASN A 19 51.45 76.22 15.50
CA ASN A 19 50.39 75.80 14.58
C ASN A 19 50.83 74.75 13.55
N GLN A 20 52.05 74.86 13.03
CA GLN A 20 52.62 73.85 12.13
C GLN A 20 52.87 72.52 12.84
N GLU A 21 53.35 72.56 14.08
CA GLU A 21 53.57 71.37 14.89
C GLU A 21 52.24 70.67 15.23
N ARG A 22 51.20 71.43 15.58
CA ARG A 22 49.85 70.89 15.78
C ARG A 22 49.25 70.28 14.51
N LEU A 23 49.42 70.93 13.36
CA LEU A 23 48.98 70.40 12.07
C LEU A 23 49.68 69.09 11.73
N TYR A 24 50.99 69.01 11.99
CA TYR A 24 51.78 67.79 11.80
C TYR A 24 51.32 66.66 12.72
N ILE A 25 51.05 66.95 13.99
CA ILE A 25 50.51 65.97 14.96
C ILE A 25 49.11 65.50 14.53
N LEU A 26 48.23 66.41 14.10
CA LEU A 26 46.90 66.06 13.61
C LEU A 26 46.98 65.17 12.36
N GLN A 27 47.91 65.45 11.46
CA GLN A 27 48.13 64.64 10.26
C GLN A 27 48.60 63.22 10.62
N LEU A 28 49.55 63.09 11.55
CA LEU A 28 49.97 61.79 12.09
C LEU A 28 48.82 61.03 12.77
N MET A 29 47.93 61.73 13.48
CA MET A 29 46.76 61.13 14.10
C MET A 29 45.75 60.63 13.06
N ILE A 30 45.53 61.39 11.98
CA ILE A 30 44.65 61.00 10.87
C ILE A 30 45.20 59.78 10.15
N GLU A 31 46.48 59.77 9.79
CA GLU A 31 47.13 58.63 9.14
C GLU A 31 47.03 57.37 9.99
N ARG A 32 47.25 57.49 11.31
CA ARG A 32 47.09 56.39 12.25
C ARG A 32 45.64 55.89 12.33
N GLN A 33 44.65 56.78 12.31
CA GLN A 33 43.24 56.42 12.31
C GLN A 33 42.82 55.73 11.00
N GLN A 34 43.31 56.21 9.86
CA GLN A 34 43.07 55.58 8.57
C GLN A 34 43.61 54.15 8.52
N GLN A 35 44.82 53.95 9.03
CA GLN A 35 45.40 52.61 9.10
C GLN A 35 44.63 51.68 10.06
N GLN A 36 44.07 52.21 11.15
CA GLN A 36 43.18 51.43 12.02
C GLN A 36 41.87 51.05 11.34
N ILE A 37 41.28 51.95 10.54
CA ILE A 37 40.06 51.68 9.79
C ILE A 37 40.31 50.58 8.74
N GLU A 38 41.41 50.66 7.99
CA GLU A 38 41.79 49.63 7.01
C GLU A 38 41.98 48.26 7.68
N ASN A 39 42.73 48.20 8.79
CA ASN A 39 42.93 46.95 9.53
C ASN A 39 41.61 46.36 10.05
N LEU A 40 40.69 47.20 10.53
CA LEU A 40 39.37 46.76 11.00
C LEU A 40 38.49 46.26 9.85
N GLN A 41 38.55 46.90 8.68
CA GLN A 41 37.83 46.46 7.48
C GLN A 41 38.36 45.10 6.99
N GLU A 42 39.68 44.90 6.98
CA GLU A 42 40.30 43.63 6.63
C GLU A 42 39.85 42.51 7.59
N LEU A 43 39.94 42.74 8.90
CA LEU A 43 39.47 41.79 9.93
C LEU A 43 37.98 41.44 9.78
N LEU A 44 37.13 42.44 9.51
CA LEU A 44 35.70 42.22 9.24
C LEU A 44 35.47 41.34 8.01
N SER A 45 36.21 41.60 6.92
CA SER A 45 36.07 40.83 5.68
C SER A 45 36.51 39.37 5.84
N VAL A 46 37.61 39.13 6.57
CA VAL A 46 38.09 37.78 6.89
C VAL A 46 37.07 37.04 7.75
N SER A 47 36.55 37.67 8.80
CA SER A 47 35.55 37.05 9.68
C SER A 47 34.24 36.71 8.95
N GLN A 48 33.78 37.58 8.04
CA GLN A 48 32.61 37.30 7.21
C GLN A 48 32.84 36.14 6.24
N LEU A 49 34.04 36.06 5.64
CA LEU A 49 34.41 34.98 4.74
C LEU A 49 34.46 33.63 5.48
N GLU A 50 35.07 33.60 6.66
CA GLU A 50 35.12 32.41 7.52
C GLU A 50 33.71 31.94 7.92
N ASN A 51 32.82 32.88 8.29
CA ASN A 51 31.43 32.54 8.63
C ASN A 51 30.67 31.93 7.45
N LEU A 52 30.83 32.51 6.24
CA LEU A 52 30.21 31.98 5.03
C LEU A 52 30.76 30.60 4.65
N GLN A 53 32.07 30.37 4.80
CA GLN A 53 32.68 29.07 4.58
C GLN A 53 32.13 28.02 5.54
N TYR A 54 31.98 28.37 6.82
CA TYR A 54 31.39 27.48 7.81
C TYR A 54 29.94 27.12 7.47
N ARG A 55 29.11 28.10 7.11
CA ARG A 55 27.72 27.84 6.69
C ARG A 55 27.62 27.00 5.42
N LEU A 56 28.53 27.20 4.46
CA LEU A 56 28.59 26.38 3.25
C LEU A 56 28.94 24.93 3.56
N LEU A 57 29.86 24.69 4.50
CA LEU A 57 30.20 23.35 4.98
C LEU A 57 28.99 22.68 5.63
N GLU A 58 28.31 23.35 6.57
CA GLU A 58 27.09 22.83 7.21
C GLU A 58 26.00 22.51 6.19
N LEU A 59 25.78 23.40 5.22
CA LEU A 59 24.76 23.19 4.19
C LEU A 59 25.11 22.03 3.26
N LYS A 60 26.39 21.85 2.94
CA LYS A 60 26.87 20.72 2.13
C LYS A 60 26.71 19.39 2.88
N GLU A 61 27.01 19.37 4.17
CA GLU A 61 26.82 18.20 5.03
C GLU A 61 25.33 17.85 5.15
N ALA A 62 24.48 18.82 5.49
CA ALA A 62 23.03 18.62 5.55
C ALA A 62 22.42 18.18 4.20
N HIS A 63 22.95 18.68 3.08
CA HIS A 63 22.54 18.22 1.76
C HIS A 63 23.00 16.78 1.50
N SER A 64 24.22 16.43 1.88
CA SER A 64 24.73 15.06 1.77
C SER A 64 23.87 14.07 2.56
N ASP A 65 23.50 14.43 3.79
CA ASP A 65 22.63 13.61 4.64
C ASP A 65 21.24 13.43 4.01
N LYS A 66 20.68 14.49 3.43
CA LYS A 66 19.40 14.40 2.71
C LYS A 66 19.49 13.48 1.49
N VAL A 67 20.56 13.59 0.69
CA VAL A 67 20.77 12.70 -0.46
C VAL A 67 20.89 11.25 -0.01
N ALA A 68 21.63 10.98 1.08
CA ALA A 68 21.72 9.64 1.63
C ALA A 68 20.36 9.09 2.09
N LEU A 69 19.54 9.92 2.75
CA LEU A 69 18.19 9.57 3.14
C LEU A 69 17.29 9.27 1.93
N TYR A 70 17.36 10.08 0.87
CA TYR A 70 16.56 9.85 -0.34
C TYR A 70 16.93 8.53 -1.02
N ASN A 71 18.22 8.23 -1.14
CA ASN A 71 18.68 6.96 -1.72
C ASN A 71 18.22 5.75 -0.89
N ASP A 72 18.26 5.85 0.44
CA ASP A 72 17.76 4.81 1.34
C ASP A 72 16.24 4.60 1.20
N LEU A 73 15.46 5.67 1.10
CA LEU A 73 14.02 5.59 0.87
C LEU A 73 13.68 4.97 -0.49
N GLU A 74 14.38 5.38 -1.56
CA GLU A 74 14.20 4.82 -2.90
C GLU A 74 14.50 3.31 -2.91
N GLN A 75 15.58 2.90 -2.24
CA GLN A 75 15.92 1.48 -2.12
C GLN A 75 14.83 0.70 -1.38
N ARG A 76 14.29 1.24 -0.27
CA ARG A 76 13.20 0.59 0.47
C ARG A 76 11.93 0.45 -0.36
N ILE A 77 11.59 1.45 -1.17
CA ILE A 77 10.43 1.38 -2.07
C ILE A 77 10.63 0.25 -3.07
N LEU A 78 11.81 0.16 -3.71
CA LEU A 78 12.13 -0.92 -4.65
C LEU A 78 12.10 -2.31 -4.00
N GLU A 79 12.58 -2.43 -2.76
CA GLU A 79 12.53 -3.67 -2.00
C GLU A 79 11.08 -4.07 -1.66
N GLN A 80 10.26 -3.12 -1.23
CA GLN A 80 8.83 -3.34 -0.96
C GLN A 80 8.06 -3.71 -2.22
N ASP A 81 8.28 -3.01 -3.33
CA ASP A 81 7.63 -3.33 -4.62
C ASP A 81 7.97 -4.75 -5.07
N ARG A 82 9.23 -5.17 -4.86
CA ARG A 82 9.67 -6.53 -5.15
C ARG A 82 9.02 -7.56 -4.23
N GLU A 83 8.91 -7.27 -2.94
CA GLU A 83 8.26 -8.14 -1.97
C GLU A 83 6.77 -8.32 -2.28
N ILE A 84 6.05 -7.21 -2.55
CA ILE A 84 4.64 -7.21 -2.93
C ILE A 84 4.44 -8.02 -4.22
N SER A 85 5.28 -7.78 -5.23
CA SER A 85 5.21 -8.51 -6.50
C SER A 85 5.45 -10.01 -6.32
N GLY A 86 6.44 -10.37 -5.50
CA GLY A 86 6.74 -11.77 -5.19
C GLY A 86 5.63 -12.46 -4.40
N ALA A 87 5.04 -11.76 -3.43
CA ALA A 87 3.91 -12.28 -2.64
C ALA A 87 2.68 -12.52 -3.53
N TYR A 88 2.37 -11.58 -4.42
CA TYR A 88 1.26 -11.71 -5.36
C TYR A 88 1.50 -12.84 -6.38
N GLU A 89 2.73 -12.98 -6.89
CA GLU A 89 3.10 -14.12 -7.73
C GLU A 89 2.93 -15.47 -6.99
N HIS A 90 3.34 -15.55 -5.73
CA HIS A 90 3.10 -16.72 -4.90
C HIS A 90 1.61 -17.01 -4.70
N GLN A 91 0.78 -15.99 -4.52
CA GLN A 91 -0.67 -16.13 -4.41
C GLN A 91 -1.26 -16.72 -5.69
N LEU A 92 -0.90 -16.22 -6.87
CA LEU A 92 -1.36 -16.75 -8.16
C LEU A 92 -0.93 -18.22 -8.36
N LEU A 93 0.30 -18.56 -8.01
CA LEU A 93 0.80 -19.94 -8.08
C LEU A 93 0.05 -20.88 -7.12
N GLN A 94 -0.31 -20.39 -5.95
CA GLN A 94 -1.12 -21.14 -4.98
C GLN A 94 -2.52 -21.41 -5.55
N ARG A 95 -3.22 -20.36 -6.02
CA ARG A 95 -4.56 -20.49 -6.61
C ARG A 95 -4.57 -21.42 -7.83
N ALA A 96 -3.59 -21.29 -8.71
CA ALA A 96 -3.40 -22.21 -9.83
C ALA A 96 -3.25 -23.68 -9.38
N SER A 97 -2.55 -23.92 -8.27
CA SER A 97 -2.34 -25.28 -7.73
C SER A 97 -3.60 -25.84 -7.07
N GLU A 98 -4.43 -24.98 -6.45
CA GLU A 98 -5.76 -25.37 -5.95
C GLU A 98 -6.69 -25.77 -7.11
N LEU A 99 -6.74 -24.98 -8.19
CA LEU A 99 -7.51 -25.30 -9.39
C LEU A 99 -7.04 -26.61 -10.04
N ASP A 100 -5.73 -26.80 -10.18
CA ASP A 100 -5.13 -28.04 -10.69
C ASP A 100 -5.62 -29.28 -9.91
N ALA A 101 -5.73 -29.16 -8.58
CA ALA A 101 -6.24 -30.21 -7.72
C ALA A 101 -7.74 -30.51 -7.92
N TYR A 102 -8.57 -29.51 -8.27
CA TYR A 102 -9.97 -29.72 -8.67
C TYR A 102 -10.09 -30.41 -10.04
N GLY A 103 -9.21 -30.09 -10.98
CA GLY A 103 -9.20 -30.64 -12.34
C GLY A 103 -8.90 -32.15 -12.41
N ASP A 104 -8.16 -32.69 -11.44
CA ASP A 104 -7.78 -34.11 -11.39
C ASP A 104 -8.79 -34.97 -10.60
N GLN A 105 -9.92 -35.28 -11.24
CA GLN A 105 -10.98 -36.12 -10.66
C GLN A 105 -10.53 -37.56 -10.32
N ASN A 106 -9.46 -38.07 -10.93
CA ASN A 106 -8.92 -39.42 -10.68
C ASN A 106 -8.13 -39.52 -9.36
N ARG A 107 -7.83 -38.39 -8.73
CA ARG A 107 -7.12 -38.31 -7.45
C ARG A 107 -8.07 -38.23 -6.25
N LEU A 108 -9.13 -39.05 -6.24
CA LEU A 108 -10.05 -39.24 -5.08
C LEU A 108 -9.29 -39.55 -3.77
N PHE A 109 -8.06 -40.03 -3.85
CA PHE A 109 -7.22 -40.43 -2.71
C PHE A 109 -5.89 -39.68 -2.62
N SER A 110 -5.69 -38.59 -3.39
CA SER A 110 -4.43 -37.83 -3.27
C SER A 110 -4.37 -37.07 -1.94
N PRO A 111 -3.18 -36.94 -1.32
CA PRO A 111 -2.99 -36.12 -0.13
C PRO A 111 -3.50 -34.68 -0.32
N SER A 112 -3.37 -34.12 -1.53
CA SER A 112 -3.83 -32.78 -1.90
C SER A 112 -5.37 -32.66 -1.89
N ARG A 113 -6.08 -33.65 -2.42
CA ARG A 113 -7.56 -33.68 -2.37
C ARG A 113 -8.06 -34.00 -0.96
N LYS A 114 -7.36 -34.85 -0.22
CA LYS A 114 -7.62 -35.05 1.21
C LYS A 114 -7.40 -33.74 1.97
N LEU A 115 -6.42 -32.92 1.62
CA LEU A 115 -6.25 -31.57 2.17
C LEU A 115 -7.47 -30.70 1.86
N ILE A 116 -7.98 -30.70 0.62
CA ILE A 116 -9.19 -29.94 0.25
C ILE A 116 -10.44 -30.46 0.98
N ASP A 117 -10.59 -31.78 1.14
CA ASP A 117 -11.77 -32.41 1.73
C ASP A 117 -11.72 -32.52 3.29
N THR A 118 -10.54 -32.38 3.90
CA THR A 118 -10.31 -32.51 5.36
C THR A 118 -9.71 -31.27 6.03
N SER A 119 -9.12 -30.34 5.28
CA SER A 119 -8.79 -29.01 5.79
C SER A 119 -10.07 -28.19 5.80
N LEU A 120 -10.49 -27.77 6.99
CA LEU A 120 -11.50 -26.72 7.17
C LEU A 120 -11.06 -25.38 6.57
N VAL A 121 -9.79 -25.27 6.20
CA VAL A 121 -9.16 -24.10 5.58
C VAL A 121 -8.95 -24.40 4.10
N VAL A 122 -10.03 -24.43 3.33
CA VAL A 122 -9.96 -24.17 1.89
C VAL A 122 -10.28 -22.69 1.74
N HIS A 123 -9.42 -21.96 1.03
CA HIS A 123 -9.63 -20.54 0.79
C HIS A 123 -10.95 -20.31 0.05
N ASP A 124 -11.68 -19.27 0.48
CA ASP A 124 -12.91 -18.83 -0.16
C ASP A 124 -12.72 -18.67 -1.67
N ALA A 125 -13.80 -18.93 -2.42
CA ALA A 125 -13.81 -18.70 -3.85
C ALA A 125 -13.56 -17.21 -4.14
N ASP A 126 -12.71 -16.97 -5.14
CA ASP A 126 -12.45 -15.64 -5.70
C ASP A 126 -12.22 -15.84 -7.19
N ILE A 127 -13.31 -15.72 -7.94
CA ILE A 127 -13.32 -15.98 -9.38
C ILE A 127 -12.37 -15.06 -10.15
N LYS A 128 -12.19 -13.80 -9.69
CA LYS A 128 -11.31 -12.85 -10.39
C LYS A 128 -9.86 -13.27 -10.23
N LEU A 129 -9.45 -13.53 -8.98
CA LEU A 129 -8.09 -14.00 -8.68
C LEU A 129 -7.81 -15.39 -9.29
N ASP A 130 -8.80 -16.27 -9.31
CA ASP A 130 -8.68 -17.60 -9.93
C ASP A 130 -8.54 -17.50 -11.45
N MET A 131 -9.25 -16.57 -12.09
CA MET A 131 -9.09 -16.30 -13.51
C MET A 131 -7.71 -15.68 -13.82
N GLU A 132 -7.24 -14.76 -12.98
CA GLU A 132 -5.87 -14.23 -13.08
C GLU A 132 -4.82 -15.34 -12.96
N ALA A 133 -5.04 -16.32 -12.07
CA ALA A 133 -4.16 -17.47 -11.92
C ALA A 133 -4.17 -18.38 -13.17
N VAL A 134 -5.33 -18.58 -13.81
CA VAL A 134 -5.45 -19.30 -15.09
C VAL A 134 -4.63 -18.58 -16.17
N THR A 135 -4.83 -17.27 -16.35
CA THR A 135 -4.09 -16.47 -17.33
C THR A 135 -2.59 -16.43 -17.04
N TYR A 136 -2.20 -16.34 -15.76
CA TYR A 136 -0.80 -16.37 -15.34
C TYR A 136 -0.11 -17.69 -15.74
N VAL A 137 -0.80 -18.83 -15.59
CA VAL A 137 -0.30 -20.16 -16.00
C VAL A 137 -0.25 -20.30 -17.51
N GLU A 138 -1.25 -19.79 -18.23
CA GLU A 138 -1.31 -19.84 -19.69
C GLU A 138 -0.04 -19.26 -20.34
N GLY A 139 0.45 -18.13 -19.82
CA GLY A 139 1.66 -17.47 -20.30
C GLY A 139 2.99 -18.17 -19.92
N ARG A 140 2.98 -19.17 -19.03
CA ARG A 140 4.22 -19.75 -18.44
C ARG A 140 4.33 -21.27 -18.53
N ASN A 141 3.22 -22.00 -18.48
CA ASN A 141 3.22 -23.46 -18.38
C ASN A 141 2.07 -24.12 -19.15
N GLN A 142 2.30 -24.32 -20.45
CA GLN A 142 1.35 -24.93 -21.38
C GLN A 142 0.97 -26.38 -21.05
N HIS A 143 1.77 -27.09 -20.24
CA HIS A 143 1.45 -28.45 -19.84
C HIS A 143 0.42 -28.51 -18.70
N ARG A 144 0.34 -27.45 -17.87
CA ARG A 144 -0.58 -27.36 -16.73
C ARG A 144 -1.88 -26.65 -17.05
N ILE A 145 -1.89 -25.77 -18.05
CA ILE A 145 -3.05 -24.91 -18.34
C ILE A 145 -4.35 -25.70 -18.52
N ALA A 146 -4.33 -26.83 -19.24
CA ALA A 146 -5.54 -27.63 -19.45
C ALA A 146 -6.15 -28.17 -18.14
N GLN A 147 -5.32 -28.52 -17.15
CA GLN A 147 -5.78 -28.99 -15.85
C GLN A 147 -6.31 -27.84 -14.99
N VAL A 148 -5.59 -26.72 -14.96
CA VAL A 148 -5.98 -25.51 -14.23
C VAL A 148 -7.29 -24.93 -14.76
N THR A 149 -7.43 -24.82 -16.09
CA THR A 149 -8.68 -24.42 -16.76
C THR A 149 -9.82 -25.36 -16.40
N ARG A 150 -9.62 -26.68 -16.49
CA ARG A 150 -10.65 -27.65 -16.07
C ARG A 150 -11.02 -27.49 -14.59
N GLY A 151 -10.06 -27.20 -13.74
CA GLY A 151 -10.26 -26.91 -12.32
C GLY A 151 -11.17 -25.70 -12.09
N PHE A 152 -10.90 -24.61 -12.81
CA PHE A 152 -11.73 -23.41 -12.81
C PHE A 152 -13.17 -23.74 -13.22
N GLU A 153 -13.33 -24.46 -14.34
CA GLU A 153 -14.65 -24.80 -14.87
C GLU A 153 -15.46 -25.68 -13.93
N LEU A 154 -14.79 -26.58 -13.21
CA LEU A 154 -15.41 -27.43 -12.19
C LEU A 154 -15.77 -26.65 -10.93
N ARG A 155 -14.92 -25.70 -10.50
CA ARG A 155 -15.16 -24.91 -9.28
C ARG A 155 -16.35 -23.96 -9.44
N TYR A 156 -16.43 -23.27 -10.57
CA TYR A 156 -17.44 -22.24 -10.80
C TYR A 156 -18.62 -22.71 -11.66
N SER A 157 -18.60 -23.98 -12.12
CA SER A 157 -19.62 -24.53 -13.03
C SER A 157 -19.86 -23.65 -14.26
N MET A 158 -18.79 -23.06 -14.81
CA MET A 158 -18.83 -22.18 -15.97
C MET A 158 -17.55 -22.29 -16.80
N LEU A 159 -17.65 -22.06 -18.10
CA LEU A 159 -16.49 -22.07 -18.98
C LEU A 159 -15.60 -20.85 -18.74
N VAL A 160 -14.29 -20.97 -18.99
CA VAL A 160 -13.40 -19.79 -19.00
C VAL A 160 -13.84 -18.77 -20.05
N THR A 161 -14.37 -19.22 -21.20
CA THR A 161 -14.89 -18.33 -22.24
C THR A 161 -16.09 -17.51 -21.77
N ASP A 162 -16.96 -18.08 -20.93
CA ASP A 162 -18.10 -17.38 -20.33
C ASP A 162 -17.63 -16.19 -19.49
N TYR A 163 -16.46 -16.30 -18.82
CA TYR A 163 -15.92 -15.21 -18.01
C TYR A 163 -15.72 -13.94 -18.83
N TYR A 164 -15.21 -14.10 -20.05
CA TYR A 164 -14.99 -12.98 -20.97
C TYR A 164 -16.28 -12.58 -21.71
N GLU A 165 -17.09 -13.56 -22.14
CA GLU A 165 -18.33 -13.29 -22.89
C GLU A 165 -19.35 -12.49 -22.07
N TYR A 166 -19.44 -12.75 -20.76
CA TYR A 166 -20.35 -12.05 -19.86
C TYR A 166 -19.69 -10.90 -19.08
N GLU A 167 -18.48 -10.49 -19.48
CA GLU A 167 -17.74 -9.35 -18.92
C GLU A 167 -17.60 -9.42 -17.38
N LEU A 168 -17.28 -10.60 -16.83
CA LEU A 168 -17.21 -10.80 -15.38
C LEU A 168 -16.05 -10.04 -14.71
N CYS A 169 -15.06 -9.56 -15.47
CA CYS A 169 -14.04 -8.65 -14.94
C CYS A 169 -14.65 -7.36 -14.36
N ASP A 170 -15.68 -6.84 -15.03
CA ASP A 170 -16.33 -5.56 -14.72
C ASP A 170 -17.71 -5.73 -14.07
N ALA A 171 -18.07 -6.97 -13.70
CA ALA A 171 -19.34 -7.24 -13.04
C ALA A 171 -19.42 -6.59 -11.64
N PRO A 172 -20.61 -6.13 -11.22
CA PRO A 172 -20.84 -5.62 -9.88
C PRO A 172 -20.49 -6.65 -8.80
N ASP A 173 -20.08 -6.17 -7.62
CA ASP A 173 -19.66 -7.02 -6.50
C ASP A 173 -20.71 -8.08 -6.14
N ALA A 174 -22.00 -7.72 -6.13
CA ALA A 174 -23.09 -8.67 -5.87
C ALA A 174 -23.12 -9.88 -6.83
N VAL A 175 -22.69 -9.71 -8.08
CA VAL A 175 -22.61 -10.81 -9.06
C VAL A 175 -21.39 -11.69 -8.79
N ILE A 176 -20.26 -11.06 -8.46
CA ILE A 176 -19.01 -11.74 -8.11
C ILE A 176 -19.18 -12.55 -6.84
N ASP A 177 -19.78 -11.95 -5.81
CA ASP A 177 -20.10 -12.59 -4.55
C ASP A 177 -21.08 -13.75 -4.75
N ALA A 178 -22.09 -13.60 -5.61
CA ALA A 178 -23.00 -14.69 -5.94
C ALA A 178 -22.26 -15.89 -6.59
N LEU A 179 -21.30 -15.64 -7.49
CA LEU A 179 -20.47 -16.68 -8.10
C LEU A 179 -19.59 -17.38 -7.06
N ASN A 180 -18.91 -16.60 -6.23
CA ASN A 180 -18.01 -17.10 -5.20
C ASN A 180 -18.78 -17.89 -4.14
N LYS A 181 -19.88 -17.35 -3.60
CA LYS A 181 -20.72 -18.04 -2.61
C LYS A 181 -21.36 -19.30 -3.17
N LYS A 182 -21.84 -19.28 -4.42
CA LYS A 182 -22.35 -20.50 -5.06
C LYS A 182 -21.27 -21.59 -5.08
N SER A 183 -20.07 -21.26 -5.58
CA SER A 183 -18.93 -22.19 -5.58
C SER A 183 -18.64 -22.70 -4.17
N ASP A 184 -18.63 -21.82 -3.18
CA ASP A 184 -18.34 -22.19 -1.80
C ASP A 184 -19.38 -23.16 -1.22
N PHE A 185 -20.68 -22.92 -1.44
CA PHE A 185 -21.74 -23.83 -1.00
C PHE A 185 -21.64 -25.20 -1.68
N GLU A 186 -21.28 -25.25 -2.95
CA GLU A 186 -21.17 -26.48 -3.73
C GLU A 186 -19.93 -27.30 -3.36
N ILE A 187 -18.80 -26.62 -3.12
CA ILE A 187 -17.47 -27.23 -3.11
C ILE A 187 -16.85 -27.30 -1.71
N LEU A 188 -17.05 -26.30 -0.84
CA LEU A 188 -16.38 -26.28 0.47
C LEU A 188 -16.95 -27.33 1.42
N PRO A 189 -16.10 -28.13 2.10
CA PRO A 189 -16.56 -29.16 3.03
C PRO A 189 -17.44 -28.64 4.16
N ARG A 190 -17.19 -27.41 4.63
CA ARG A 190 -17.95 -26.75 5.72
C ARG A 190 -19.44 -26.69 5.39
N TYR A 191 -19.80 -26.21 4.19
CA TYR A 191 -21.19 -26.11 3.76
C TYR A 191 -21.76 -27.43 3.21
N ARG A 192 -20.89 -28.36 2.81
CA ARG A 192 -21.32 -29.65 2.25
C ARG A 192 -21.80 -30.66 3.30
N LYS A 193 -21.27 -30.61 4.53
CA LYS A 193 -21.49 -31.66 5.53
C LYS A 193 -22.28 -31.23 6.76
N LEU A 194 -22.34 -29.94 7.06
CA LEU A 194 -22.82 -29.41 8.35
C LEU A 194 -24.13 -28.61 8.25
N VAL A 195 -24.69 -28.44 7.05
CA VAL A 195 -25.80 -27.52 6.79
C VAL A 195 -27.03 -28.30 6.34
N ASP A 196 -28.21 -27.81 6.71
CA ASP A 196 -29.47 -28.28 6.14
C ASP A 196 -29.46 -28.14 4.62
N GLU A 197 -29.71 -29.24 3.90
CA GLU A 197 -29.64 -29.25 2.43
C GLU A 197 -30.68 -28.31 1.82
N ASP A 198 -31.85 -28.16 2.45
CA ASP A 198 -32.90 -27.26 1.95
C ASP A 198 -32.46 -25.79 2.03
N TRP A 199 -31.84 -25.39 3.14
CA TRP A 199 -31.24 -24.05 3.30
C TRP A 199 -30.17 -23.80 2.24
N LYS A 200 -29.29 -24.77 2.02
CA LYS A 200 -28.17 -24.64 1.07
C LYS A 200 -28.68 -24.51 -0.35
N LEU A 201 -29.66 -25.33 -0.74
CA LEU A 201 -30.30 -25.25 -2.05
C LEU A 201 -30.98 -23.89 -2.26
N GLN A 202 -31.59 -23.32 -1.21
CA GLN A 202 -32.16 -21.99 -1.28
C GLN A 202 -31.11 -20.90 -1.50
N ALA A 203 -29.99 -20.94 -0.77
CA ALA A 203 -28.90 -19.98 -0.95
C ALA A 203 -28.28 -20.07 -2.36
N ILE A 204 -28.05 -21.28 -2.86
CA ILE A 204 -27.59 -21.53 -4.24
C ILE A 204 -28.59 -20.97 -5.26
N ALA A 205 -29.89 -21.20 -5.07
CA ALA A 205 -30.92 -20.71 -5.99
C ALA A 205 -30.96 -19.17 -6.09
N ILE A 206 -30.73 -18.47 -4.97
CA ILE A 206 -30.63 -16.99 -4.98
C ILE A 206 -29.38 -16.56 -5.76
N CYS A 207 -28.23 -17.19 -5.51
CA CYS A 207 -26.99 -16.91 -6.23
C CYS A 207 -27.17 -17.14 -7.74
N GLU A 208 -27.76 -18.26 -8.15
CA GLU A 208 -28.04 -18.58 -9.55
C GLU A 208 -29.00 -17.58 -10.21
N SER A 209 -29.98 -17.06 -9.46
CA SER A 209 -30.86 -16.00 -9.95
C SER A 209 -30.07 -14.73 -10.30
N VAL A 210 -29.18 -14.27 -9.42
CA VAL A 210 -28.34 -13.09 -9.66
C VAL A 210 -27.45 -13.31 -10.89
N ILE A 211 -26.75 -14.46 -10.95
CA ILE A 211 -25.84 -14.81 -12.05
C ILE A 211 -26.60 -14.87 -13.38
N ARG A 212 -27.77 -15.51 -13.40
CA ARG A 212 -28.58 -15.66 -14.62
C ARG A 212 -29.07 -14.32 -15.16
N GLN A 213 -29.48 -13.41 -14.28
CA GLN A 213 -29.91 -12.08 -14.69
C GLN A 213 -28.74 -11.28 -15.28
N TRP A 214 -27.54 -11.39 -14.70
CA TRP A 214 -26.33 -10.76 -15.26
C TRP A 214 -25.98 -11.32 -16.64
N LYS A 215 -25.93 -12.65 -16.78
CA LYS A 215 -25.66 -13.30 -18.08
C LYS A 215 -26.68 -12.90 -19.14
N ALA A 216 -27.97 -12.81 -18.78
CA ALA A 216 -29.02 -12.36 -19.70
C ALA A 216 -28.88 -10.90 -20.11
N PHE A 217 -28.42 -10.03 -19.20
CA PHE A 217 -28.16 -8.62 -19.49
C PHE A 217 -27.03 -8.43 -20.50
N ASN A 218 -25.96 -9.22 -20.42
CA ASN A 218 -24.80 -9.15 -21.32
C ASN A 218 -24.89 -10.07 -22.55
N ALA A 219 -25.96 -10.87 -22.68
CA ALA A 219 -26.12 -11.75 -23.83
C ALA A 219 -26.38 -10.95 -25.13
N PRO A 220 -25.74 -11.28 -26.25
CA PRO A 220 -25.96 -10.59 -27.52
C PRO A 220 -27.35 -10.88 -28.12
N SER A 221 -28.34 -10.00 -27.83
CA SER A 221 -29.76 -9.94 -28.29
C SER A 221 -30.72 -10.97 -27.66
N VAL A 222 -31.97 -10.67 -27.24
CA VAL A 222 -32.97 -9.64 -27.67
C VAL A 222 -33.69 -8.92 -26.51
N ASP A 223 -33.58 -9.34 -25.25
CA ASP A 223 -34.26 -8.65 -24.13
C ASP A 223 -33.24 -8.13 -23.11
N SER A 224 -32.69 -6.94 -23.36
CA SER A 224 -31.75 -6.26 -22.43
C SER A 224 -32.44 -5.62 -21.22
N SER A 225 -33.69 -5.99 -20.92
CA SER A 225 -34.46 -5.38 -19.84
C SER A 225 -34.42 -6.24 -18.59
N GLY A 226 -33.89 -5.70 -17.49
CA GLY A 226 -34.31 -6.15 -16.16
C GLY A 226 -33.22 -6.30 -15.11
N PHE A 227 -31.93 -6.29 -15.46
CA PHE A 227 -30.90 -6.32 -14.42
C PHE A 227 -30.87 -4.98 -13.68
N SER A 228 -30.94 -5.04 -12.35
CA SER A 228 -30.83 -3.89 -11.47
C SER A 228 -29.78 -4.21 -10.42
N ILE A 229 -28.71 -3.42 -10.38
CA ILE A 229 -27.62 -3.56 -9.41
C ILE A 229 -28.19 -3.55 -7.99
N ALA A 230 -29.08 -2.59 -7.68
CA ALA A 230 -29.74 -2.52 -6.38
C ALA A 230 -30.65 -3.73 -6.08
N ALA A 231 -31.16 -4.43 -7.09
CA ALA A 231 -31.92 -5.67 -6.87
C ALA A 231 -30.97 -6.85 -6.61
N ALA A 232 -29.85 -6.93 -7.33
CA ALA A 232 -28.81 -7.93 -7.12
C ALA A 232 -28.17 -7.78 -5.72
N GLU A 233 -27.83 -6.56 -5.30
CA GLU A 233 -27.31 -6.26 -3.97
C GLU A 233 -28.27 -6.72 -2.87
N ARG A 234 -29.57 -6.42 -2.98
CA ARG A 234 -30.58 -6.89 -2.02
C ARG A 234 -30.75 -8.41 -2.02
N GLN A 235 -30.54 -9.08 -3.15
CA GLN A 235 -30.56 -10.54 -3.20
C GLN A 235 -29.32 -11.13 -2.54
N MET A 236 -28.16 -10.50 -2.73
CA MET A 236 -26.90 -10.91 -2.12
C MET A 236 -26.89 -10.67 -0.61
N GLU A 237 -27.44 -9.55 -0.15
CA GLU A 237 -27.64 -9.25 1.28
C GLU A 237 -28.41 -10.37 1.97
N ARG A 238 -29.47 -10.91 1.35
CA ARG A 238 -30.20 -12.07 1.89
C ARG A 238 -29.34 -13.31 2.03
N VAL A 239 -28.44 -13.58 1.07
CA VAL A 239 -27.52 -14.72 1.16
C VAL A 239 -26.54 -14.50 2.31
N ASN A 240 -26.03 -13.28 2.47
CA ASN A 240 -25.13 -12.93 3.57
C ASN A 240 -25.83 -13.03 4.94
N ASP A 241 -27.06 -12.53 5.07
CA ASP A 241 -27.88 -12.66 6.29
C ASP A 241 -28.10 -14.14 6.62
N MET A 242 -28.42 -14.95 5.61
CA MET A 242 -28.57 -16.40 5.79
C MET A 242 -27.28 -17.03 6.30
N VAL A 243 -26.12 -16.68 5.71
CA VAL A 243 -24.80 -17.20 6.13
C VAL A 243 -24.47 -16.76 7.56
N GLU A 244 -24.76 -15.52 7.93
CA GLU A 244 -24.54 -15.03 9.30
C GLU A 244 -25.37 -15.81 10.32
N ILE A 245 -26.65 -16.08 10.02
CA ILE A 245 -27.51 -16.92 10.87
C ILE A 245 -26.90 -18.32 11.02
N LEU A 246 -26.51 -18.94 9.91
CA LEU A 246 -25.91 -20.28 9.91
C LEU A 246 -24.59 -20.32 10.68
N ASP A 247 -23.73 -19.33 10.51
CA ASP A 247 -22.43 -19.26 11.18
C ASP A 247 -22.61 -19.05 12.69
N ASN A 248 -23.58 -18.25 13.10
CA ASN A 248 -23.97 -18.12 14.50
C ASN A 248 -24.51 -19.44 15.07
N GLU A 249 -25.35 -20.17 14.34
CA GLU A 249 -25.86 -21.48 14.76
C GLU A 249 -24.74 -22.53 14.88
N LEU A 250 -23.80 -22.56 13.94
CA LEU A 250 -22.64 -23.45 13.96
C LEU A 250 -21.70 -23.13 15.14
N GLN A 251 -21.53 -21.85 15.48
CA GLN A 251 -20.72 -21.44 16.64
C GLN A 251 -21.40 -21.79 17.97
N VAL A 252 -22.72 -21.65 18.08
CA VAL A 252 -23.49 -21.99 19.29
C VAL A 252 -23.50 -23.51 19.53
N SER A 253 -23.64 -24.31 18.46
CA SER A 253 -23.53 -25.78 18.52
C SER A 253 -22.12 -26.24 18.97
N SER A 254 -21.07 -25.48 18.67
CA SER A 254 -19.70 -25.77 19.11
C SER A 254 -19.45 -25.49 20.59
N THR A 255 -20.29 -24.71 21.26
CA THR A 255 -20.11 -24.33 22.68
C THR A 255 -20.86 -25.22 23.68
N ASP A 256 -21.88 -25.96 23.25
CA ASP A 256 -22.71 -26.81 24.13
C ASP A 256 -22.13 -28.20 24.42
N ASP A 257 -21.02 -28.60 23.79
CA ASP A 257 -20.35 -29.89 24.04
C ASP A 257 -19.35 -29.85 25.22
N THR A 258 -19.34 -28.79 26.04
CA THR A 258 -18.41 -28.67 27.17
C THR A 258 -18.99 -29.05 28.55
N GLU A 259 -20.19 -29.62 28.63
CA GLU A 259 -20.81 -29.97 29.91
C GLU A 259 -21.38 -31.40 30.01
N PHE A 260 -20.71 -32.44 29.51
CA PHE A 260 -20.95 -33.79 30.04
C PHE A 260 -19.72 -34.71 29.93
N SER A 261 -18.91 -34.75 30.99
CA SER A 261 -18.45 -36.01 31.58
C SER A 261 -17.60 -35.74 32.83
N ASP A 262 -18.26 -35.29 33.89
CA ASP A 262 -17.77 -35.50 35.25
C ASP A 262 -18.06 -36.97 35.64
N GLY A 263 -17.05 -37.67 36.15
CA GLY A 263 -17.25 -38.78 37.08
C GLY A 263 -17.16 -40.22 36.55
N SER A 264 -15.95 -40.77 36.52
CA SER A 264 -15.59 -42.09 37.12
C SER A 264 -14.06 -42.25 37.00
N SER A 265 -13.23 -41.99 38.01
CA SER A 265 -13.10 -42.60 39.34
C SER A 265 -12.94 -44.13 39.32
N ILE A 266 -11.68 -44.55 39.54
CA ILE A 266 -11.22 -45.81 40.17
C ILE A 266 -11.29 -47.09 39.30
N PHE A 267 -10.20 -47.48 38.63
CA PHE A 267 -9.12 -48.37 39.10
C PHE A 267 -8.02 -48.47 38.02
#